data_AF-A0A099TVE7-F1
#
_entry.id   AF-A0A099TVE7-F1
#
_cell.length_a   1.000
_cell.length_b   1.000
_cell.length_c   1.000
_cell.angle_alpha   90.00
_cell.angle_beta   90.00
_cell.angle_gamma   90.00
#
_symmetry.space_group_name_H-M   'P 1'
#
loop_
_entity.id
_entity.type
_entity.pdbx_description
1 polymer ?
#
loop_
_entity_poly.entity_id
_entity_poly.type
_entity_poly.pdbx_seq_one_letter_code
_entity_poly.pdbx_strand_id
1 'polypeptide(L)' 'MKNENLIKKTCKELGLTYRELGEKIGFNGNTLNNMASKTNDKLSTQLIKAIELYLENLKLKEELEDFRILREILKKWNRE' A
#
# COMPACT_ATOMS: atom_id res chain seq x y z
N MET A 1 -4.31 21.33 -11.71
CA MET A 1 -4.34 20.27 -10.67
C MET A 1 -2.90 19.92 -10.33
N LYS A 2 -2.44 20.15 -9.09
CA LYS A 2 -1.07 19.81 -8.68
C LYS A 2 -0.95 18.29 -8.64
N ASN A 3 0.00 17.72 -9.39
CA ASN A 3 0.38 16.31 -9.25
C ASN A 3 0.75 16.05 -7.78
N GLU A 4 -0.14 15.35 -7.06
CA GLU A 4 0.05 15.04 -5.66
C GLU A 4 1.24 14.06 -5.52
N ASN A 5 2.05 14.28 -4.49
CA ASN A 5 3.20 13.42 -4.21
C ASN A 5 2.72 11.98 -3.93
N LEU A 6 3.42 10.97 -4.45
CA LEU A 6 3.08 9.55 -4.32
C LEU A 6 2.84 9.16 -2.85
N ILE A 7 3.68 9.62 -1.93
CA ILE A 7 3.57 9.36 -0.48
C ILE A 7 2.25 9.92 0.07
N LYS A 8 1.89 11.15 -0.30
CA LYS A 8 0.65 11.80 0.15
C LYS A 8 -0.57 11.08 -0.39
N LYS A 9 -0.55 10.75 -1.68
CA LYS A 9 -1.62 10.00 -2.34
C LYS A 9 -1.84 8.66 -1.64
N THR A 10 -0.78 7.87 -1.46
CA THR A 10 -0.86 6.55 -0.80
C THR A 10 -1.35 6.66 0.64
N CYS A 11 -0.85 7.62 1.43
CA CYS A 11 -1.30 7.83 2.80
C CYS A 11 -2.79 8.17 2.87
N LYS A 12 -3.28 9.01 1.95
CA LYS A 12 -4.69 9.38 1.86
C LYS A 12 -5.59 8.20 1.47
N GLU A 13 -5.18 7.42 0.47
CA GLU A 13 -5.93 6.27 -0.01
C GLU A 13 -6.01 5.15 1.05
N LEU A 14 -4.95 4.94 1.81
CA LEU A 14 -4.88 3.88 2.83
C LEU A 14 -5.27 4.35 4.24
N GLY A 15 -5.56 5.65 4.43
CA GLY A 15 -5.84 6.21 5.76
C GLY A 15 -4.65 6.12 6.72
N LEU A 16 -3.41 6.16 6.22
CA LEU A 16 -2.19 6.04 7.00
C LEU A 16 -1.52 7.39 7.24
N THR A 17 -0.81 7.51 8.35
CA THR A 17 0.17 8.57 8.57
C THR A 17 1.47 8.28 7.81
N TYR A 18 2.29 9.31 7.55
CA TYR A 18 3.61 9.13 6.93
C TYR A 18 4.52 8.20 7.74
N ARG A 19 4.37 8.20 9.07
CA ARG A 19 5.13 7.31 9.96
C ARG A 19 4.73 5.85 9.72
N GLU A 20 3.43 5.57 9.70
CA GLU A 20 2.92 4.21 9.52
C GLU A 20 3.24 3.67 8.13
N LEU A 21 3.09 4.49 7.07
CA LEU A 21 3.52 4.08 5.74
C LEU A 21 5.01 3.72 5.73
N GLY A 22 5.85 4.54 6.39
CA GLY A 22 7.29 4.32 6.48
C GLY A 22 7.63 2.99 7.13
N GLU A 23 7.05 2.72 8.31
CA GLU A 23 7.24 1.47 9.03
C GLU A 23 6.85 0.25 8.18
N LYS A 24 5.76 0.33 7.41
CA LYS A 24 5.29 -0.78 6.55
C LYS A 24 6.20 -1.04 5.35
N ILE A 25 6.85 -0.01 4.81
CA ILE A 25 7.74 -0.13 3.64
C ILE A 25 9.23 -0.18 4.02
N GLY A 26 9.56 -0.19 5.31
CA GLY A 26 10.94 -0.31 5.82
C GLY A 26 11.74 1.00 5.82
N PHE A 27 11.06 2.16 5.91
CA PHE A 27 11.68 3.48 5.97
C PHE A 27 11.35 4.21 7.28
N ASN A 28 12.27 5.05 7.75
CA ASN A 28 12.00 5.93 8.90
C ASN A 28 10.90 6.96 8.55
N GLY A 29 9.91 7.13 9.44
CA GLY A 29 8.83 8.10 9.30
C GLY A 29 9.31 9.54 9.08
N ASN A 30 10.44 9.94 9.67
CA ASN A 30 11.04 11.27 9.45
C ASN A 30 11.51 11.44 8.00
N THR A 31 12.05 10.38 7.39
CA THR A 31 12.45 10.37 5.98
C THR A 31 11.22 10.55 5.09
N LEU A 32 10.13 9.82 5.35
CA LEU A 32 8.91 9.96 4.55
C LEU A 32 8.29 11.35 4.67
N ASN A 33 8.26 11.94 5.87
CA ASN A 33 7.74 13.29 6.06
C ASN A 33 8.52 14.32 5.24
N ASN A 34 9.86 14.24 5.26
CA ASN A 34 10.73 15.10 4.46
C ASN A 34 10.57 14.88 2.95
N MET A 35 10.26 13.66 2.52
CA MET A 35 10.07 13.33 1.09
C MET A 35 8.66 13.66 0.59
N ALA A 36 7.65 13.64 1.47
CA ALA A 36 6.27 13.98 1.15
C ALA A 36 6.13 15.45 0.72
N SER A 37 7.00 16.35 1.21
CA SER A 37 7.00 17.76 0.80
C SER A 37 7.63 18.01 -0.58
N LYS A 38 8.35 17.02 -1.13
CA LYS A 38 9.04 17.13 -2.42
C LYS A 38 8.12 16.76 -3.59
N THR A 39 8.57 17.05 -4.80
CA THR A 39 7.94 16.60 -6.05
C THR A 39 8.32 15.15 -6.36
N ASN A 40 7.52 14.44 -7.15
CA ASN A 40 7.71 13.00 -7.41
C ASN A 40 9.04 12.66 -8.10
N ASP A 41 9.56 13.55 -8.95
CA ASP A 41 10.87 13.46 -9.60
C ASP A 41 12.06 13.47 -8.61
N LYS A 42 11.85 13.93 -7.38
CA LYS A 42 12.86 13.94 -6.31
C LYS A 42 12.76 12.74 -5.38
N LEU A 43 11.80 11.84 -5.58
CA LEU A 43 11.71 10.60 -4.82
C LEU A 43 12.73 9.61 -5.35
N SER A 44 13.39 8.87 -4.44
CA SER A 44 14.32 7.83 -4.86
C SER A 44 13.55 6.66 -5.48
N THR A 45 14.13 6.03 -6.50
CA THR A 45 13.54 4.86 -7.15
C THR A 45 13.25 3.73 -6.15
N GLN A 46 14.10 3.59 -5.12
CA GLN A 46 13.89 2.59 -4.06
C GLN A 46 12.61 2.86 -3.27
N LEU A 47 12.33 4.12 -2.93
CA LEU A 47 11.12 4.50 -2.20
C LEU A 47 9.87 4.30 -3.05
N ILE A 48 9.91 4.73 -4.31
CA ILE A 48 8.81 4.51 -5.27
C ILE A 48 8.51 3.01 -5.35
N LYS A 49 9.54 2.18 -5.56
CA LYS A 49 9.34 0.74 -5.70
C LYS A 49 8.84 0.09 -4.41
N ALA A 50 9.28 0.55 -3.25
CA ALA A 50 8.80 0.05 -1.97
C ALA A 50 7.30 0.34 -1.77
N ILE A 51 6.83 1.52 -2.17
CA ILE A 51 5.40 1.88 -2.13
C ILE A 51 4.60 1.02 -3.12
N GLU A 52 5.08 0.87 -4.35
CA GLU A 52 4.42 0.03 -5.37
C GLU A 52 4.27 -1.43 -4.91
N LEU A 53 5.36 -2.02 -4.41
CA LEU A 53 5.34 -3.40 -3.90
C LEU A 53 4.40 -3.56 -2.71
N TYR A 54 4.31 -2.55 -1.84
CA TYR A 54 3.38 -2.57 -0.72
C TYR A 54 1.92 -2.52 -1.20
N LEU A 55 1.59 -1.66 -2.16
CA LEU A 55 0.25 -1.59 -2.75
C LEU A 55 -0.13 -2.89 -3.48
N GLU A 56 0.80 -3.46 -4.24
CA GLU A 56 0.61 -4.74 -4.91
C GLU A 56 0.39 -5.87 -3.88
N ASN A 57 1.15 -5.87 -2.78
CA ASN A 57 0.95 -6.83 -1.70
C ASN A 57 -0.43 -6.74 -1.04
N LEU A 58 -0.95 -5.51 -0.85
CA LEU A 58 -2.31 -5.32 -0.33
C LEU A 58 -3.36 -5.88 -1.28
N LYS A 59 -3.24 -5.57 -2.58
CA LYS A 59 -4.13 -6.10 -3.62
C LYS A 59 -4.11 -7.63 -3.68
N LEU A 60 -2.93 -8.24 -3.67
CA LEU A 60 -2.79 -9.70 -3.69
C LEU A 60 -3.40 -10.37 -2.44
N LYS A 61 -3.36 -9.70 -1.28
CA LYS A 61 -4.02 -10.19 -0.06
C LYS A 61 -5.53 -10.14 -0.16
N GLU A 62 -6.08 -9.11 -0.78
CA GLU A 62 -7.51 -8.99 -1.05
C GLU A 62 -7.98 -10.10 -2.00
N GLU A 63 -7.31 -10.27 -3.15
CA GLU A 63 -7.61 -11.35 -4.10
C GLU A 63 -7.53 -12.73 -3.45
N LEU A 64 -6.51 -12.96 -2.60
CA LEU A 64 -6.38 -14.21 -1.86
C LEU A 64 -7.54 -14.46 -0.89
N GLU A 65 -8.04 -13.41 -0.23
CA GLU A 65 -9.18 -13.54 0.67
C GLU A 65 -10.46 -13.88 -0.11
N ASP A 66 -10.68 -13.28 -1.28
CA ASP A 66 -11.81 -13.64 -2.16
C ASP A 66 -11.77 -15.13 -2.54
N PHE A 67 -10.59 -15.66 -2.92
CA PHE A 67 -10.43 -17.08 -3.20
C PHE A 67 -10.70 -17.97 -1.97
N ARG A 68 -10.32 -17.52 -0.77
CA ARG A 68 -10.60 -18.25 0.47
C ARG A 68 -12.10 -18.29 0.77
N ILE A 69 -12.79 -17.17 0.61
CA ILE A 69 -14.25 -17.06 0.78
C ILE A 69 -14.94 -18.01 -0.20
N LEU A 70 -14.57 -17.97 -1.48
CA LEU A 70 -15.11 -18.87 -2.51
C LEU A 70 -14.92 -20.34 -2.11
N ARG A 71 -13.71 -20.71 -1.68
CA ARG A 71 -13.40 -22.08 -1.25
C ARG A 71 -14.27 -22.52 -0.07
N GLU A 72 -14.52 -21.65 0.91
CA GLU A 72 -15.36 -21.97 2.06
C GLU A 72 -16.84 -22.09 1.68
N ILE A 73 -17.34 -21.28 0.74
CA ILE A 73 -18.70 -21.42 0.19
C ILE A 73 -18.86 -22.78 -0.50
N LEU A 74 -17.92 -23.16 -1.38
CA LEU A 74 -17.96 -24.45 -2.07
C LEU A 74 -17.91 -25.64 -1.10
N LYS A 75 -17.10 -25.56 -0.04
CA LYS A 75 -17.06 -26.60 1.02
C LYS A 75 -18.35 -26.71 1.81
N LYS A 76 -19.08 -25.60 1.99
CA LYS A 76 -20.40 -25.63 2.66
C LYS A 76 -21.42 -26.32 1.77
N TRP A 77 -21.47 -25.98 0.48
CA TRP A 77 -22.37 -26.61 -0.49
C TRP A 77 -22.14 -28.11 -0.64
N ASN A 78 -20.88 -28.58 -0.69
CA ASN A 78 -20.58 -30.01 -0.84
C ASN A 78 -20.86 -30.87 0.41
N ARG A 79 -21.33 -30.28 1.52
CA ARG A 79 -21.68 -31.01 2.76
C ARG A 79 -23.19 -31.11 2.99
N GLU A 80 -24.00 -30.50 2.13
CA GLU A 80 -25.45 -30.65 2.05
C GLU A 80 -25.80 -31.67 0.95
#